data_AF-A0A7U9XJI6-F1
#
_entry.id   AF-A0A7U9XJI6-F1
#
_cell.length_a   1.000
_cell.length_b   1.000
_cell.length_c   1.000
_cell.angle_alpha   90.00
_cell.angle_beta   90.00
_cell.angle_gamma   90.00
#
_symmetry.space_group_name_H-M   'P 1'
#
loop_
_entity.id
_entity.type
_entity.pdbx_description
1 polymer ?
#
loop_
_entity_poly.entity_id
_entity_poly.type
_entity_poly.pdbx_seq_one_letter_code
_entity_poly.pdbx_strand_id
1 'polypeptide(L)'
;MIGKFIVFGVVSLMVVLTVWLLHDSDFVKYIIEYKGKIISVTKGKKEEKEVEISNGPVLWVRFEGQKNYYKAKVDKKEFRIGRGKKNNLSISSKTVEEKHAIIYKRQKGSSVFYELVNYAKSNPVEYYNKQKQVYEYLGYKDGVKLDAREAFYIGNNKIIVSIPVITHSPTFTEYVGFNRDGEIKEHSGSGAEQPSDTQVFQRNSLKTCV
;
A
#
# COMPACT_ATOMS: atom_id res chain seq x y z
N MET A 1 -64.74 -19.03 -16.22
CA MET A 1 -63.79 -17.92 -16.51
C MET A 1 -63.98 -16.70 -15.60
N ILE A 2 -65.19 -16.40 -15.13
CA ILE A 2 -65.52 -15.29 -14.21
C ILE A 2 -64.66 -15.24 -12.92
N GLY A 3 -64.37 -16.37 -12.28
CA GLY A 3 -63.55 -16.39 -11.05
C GLY A 3 -62.12 -15.88 -11.23
N LYS A 4 -61.51 -16.04 -12.41
CA LYS A 4 -60.15 -15.54 -12.69
C LYS A 4 -60.12 -14.02 -12.84
N PHE A 5 -61.19 -13.42 -13.37
CA PHE A 5 -61.31 -11.97 -13.51
C PHE A 5 -61.49 -11.27 -12.16
N ILE A 6 -62.20 -11.90 -11.21
CA ILE A 6 -62.37 -11.35 -9.85
C ILE A 6 -61.02 -11.32 -9.11
N VAL A 7 -60.25 -12.42 -9.18
CA VAL A 7 -58.92 -12.47 -8.56
C VAL A 7 -57.97 -11.44 -9.18
N PHE A 8 -57.99 -11.29 -10.51
CA PHE A 8 -57.19 -10.28 -11.19
C PHE A 8 -57.59 -8.85 -10.81
N GLY A 9 -58.89 -8.60 -10.63
CA GLY A 9 -59.42 -7.31 -10.16
C GLY A 9 -58.93 -6.96 -8.76
N VAL A 10 -58.98 -7.91 -7.83
CA VAL A 10 -58.52 -7.71 -6.44
C VAL A 10 -57.00 -7.51 -6.36
N VAL A 11 -56.22 -8.28 -7.13
CA VAL A 11 -54.76 -8.14 -7.16
C VAL A 11 -54.35 -6.80 -7.79
N SER A 12 -55.00 -6.39 -8.87
CA SER A 12 -54.76 -5.08 -9.50
C SER A 12 -55.08 -3.93 -8.54
N LEU A 13 -56.21 -4.03 -7.82
CA LEU A 13 -56.59 -3.03 -6.83
C LEU A 13 -55.56 -2.92 -5.70
N MET A 14 -55.04 -4.06 -5.20
CA MET A 14 -54.01 -4.08 -4.17
C MET A 14 -52.71 -3.41 -4.63
N VAL A 15 -52.29 -3.64 -5.88
CA VAL A 15 -51.09 -3.00 -6.44
C VAL A 15 -51.28 -1.49 -6.57
N VAL A 16 -52.43 -1.04 -7.07
CA VAL A 16 -52.74 0.40 -7.19
C VAL A 16 -52.80 1.06 -5.81
N LEU A 17 -53.41 0.40 -4.81
CA LEU A 17 -53.47 0.92 -3.44
C LEU A 17 -52.08 1.04 -2.82
N THR A 18 -51.20 0.06 -3.08
CA THR A 18 -49.81 0.08 -2.59
C THR A 18 -49.01 1.21 -3.24
N VAL A 19 -49.16 1.43 -4.54
CA VAL A 19 -48.51 2.54 -5.25
C VAL A 19 -49.04 3.89 -4.75
N TRP A 20 -50.34 4.01 -4.52
CA TRP A 20 -50.97 5.23 -4.02
C TRP A 20 -50.50 5.57 -2.59
N LEU A 21 -50.44 4.57 -1.70
CA LEU A 21 -49.89 4.73 -0.35
C LEU A 21 -48.40 5.12 -0.35
N LEU A 22 -47.63 4.64 -1.33
CA LEU A 22 -46.21 4.98 -1.44
C LEU A 22 -45.98 6.38 -2.04
N HIS A 23 -46.89 6.88 -2.88
CA HIS A 23 -46.76 8.18 -3.53
C HIS A 23 -46.85 9.36 -2.54
N ASP A 24 -47.58 9.19 -1.44
CA ASP A 24 -47.78 10.24 -0.41
C ASP A 24 -46.84 10.09 0.80
N SER A 25 -45.98 9.06 0.80
CA SER A 25 -45.10 8.79 1.93
C SER A 25 -43.76 9.53 1.79
N ASP A 26 -43.34 10.19 2.88
CA ASP A 26 -42.01 10.79 3.08
C ASP A 26 -40.84 9.82 2.76
N PHE A 27 -41.13 8.54 2.59
CA PHE A 27 -40.23 7.47 2.21
C PHE A 27 -39.56 7.67 0.85
N VAL A 28 -40.28 8.18 -0.15
CA VAL A 28 -39.70 8.44 -1.49
C VAL A 28 -38.72 9.61 -1.42
N LYS A 29 -39.07 10.65 -0.66
CA LYS A 29 -38.19 11.80 -0.38
C LYS A 29 -36.94 11.35 0.36
N TYR A 30 -37.09 10.47 1.36
CA TYR A 30 -35.99 9.89 2.11
C TYR A 30 -35.05 9.06 1.22
N ILE A 31 -35.57 8.24 0.30
CA ILE A 31 -34.74 7.44 -0.63
C ILE A 31 -33.98 8.34 -1.61
N ILE A 32 -34.61 9.40 -2.12
CA ILE A 32 -33.97 10.35 -3.04
C ILE A 32 -32.90 11.16 -2.31
N GLU A 33 -33.17 11.65 -1.09
CA GLU A 33 -32.16 12.32 -0.27
C GLU A 33 -31.02 11.38 0.13
N TYR A 34 -31.31 10.13 0.48
CA TYR A 34 -30.28 9.15 0.85
C TYR A 34 -29.37 8.82 -0.34
N LYS A 35 -29.94 8.63 -1.54
CA LYS A 35 -29.16 8.49 -2.78
C LYS A 35 -28.36 9.76 -3.09
N GLY A 36 -28.96 10.94 -2.93
CA GLY A 36 -28.29 12.22 -3.13
C GLY A 36 -27.11 12.44 -2.18
N LYS A 37 -27.25 12.02 -0.92
CA LYS A 37 -26.21 12.09 0.13
C LYS A 37 -25.08 11.10 -0.12
N ILE A 38 -25.38 9.90 -0.61
CA ILE A 38 -24.34 8.93 -1.04
C ILE A 38 -23.56 9.48 -2.24
N ILE A 39 -24.25 10.07 -3.23
CA ILE A 39 -23.60 10.62 -4.43
C ILE A 39 -22.75 11.86 -4.10
N SER A 40 -23.20 12.73 -3.20
CA SER A 40 -22.43 13.92 -2.79
C SER A 40 -21.23 13.58 -1.89
N VAL A 41 -21.34 12.57 -1.02
CA VAL A 41 -20.20 12.07 -0.23
C VAL A 41 -19.17 11.37 -1.13
N THR A 42 -19.60 10.74 -2.22
CA THR A 42 -18.68 10.09 -3.18
C THR A 42 -17.98 11.12 -4.08
N LYS A 43 -18.63 12.23 -4.44
CA LYS A 43 -18.01 13.33 -5.22
C LYS A 43 -17.08 14.25 -4.43
N GLY A 44 -17.07 14.14 -3.09
CA GLY A 44 -16.24 14.97 -2.21
C GLY A 44 -14.85 14.42 -1.88
N LYS A 45 -14.53 13.17 -2.25
CA LYS A 45 -13.14 12.70 -2.22
C LYS A 45 -12.41 13.26 -3.43
N LYS A 46 -11.91 14.48 -3.29
CA LYS A 46 -10.78 14.97 -4.07
C LYS A 46 -9.77 13.83 -4.09
N GLU A 47 -9.52 13.23 -5.25
CA GLU A 47 -8.48 12.21 -5.41
C GLU A 47 -7.17 12.89 -5.01
N GLU A 48 -6.76 12.73 -3.75
CA GLU A 48 -5.43 13.10 -3.30
C GLU A 48 -4.48 12.30 -4.19
N LYS A 49 -3.81 13.00 -5.12
CA LYS A 49 -2.84 12.38 -6.01
C LYS A 49 -1.84 11.65 -5.13
N GLU A 50 -1.76 10.33 -5.33
CA GLU A 50 -0.86 9.46 -4.58
C GLU A 50 0.57 9.97 -4.77
N VAL A 51 1.19 10.40 -3.67
CA VAL A 51 2.54 10.98 -3.70
C VAL A 51 3.53 9.85 -3.94
N GLU A 52 4.24 9.91 -5.07
CA GLU A 52 5.31 8.98 -5.38
C GLU A 52 6.53 9.20 -4.47
N ILE A 53 7.03 8.13 -3.88
CA ILE A 53 8.24 8.17 -3.05
C ILE A 53 9.47 8.30 -3.96
N SER A 54 10.09 9.48 -3.93
CA SER A 54 11.45 9.64 -4.45
C SER A 54 12.45 8.86 -3.58
N ASN A 55 13.42 8.17 -4.20
CA ASN A 55 14.43 7.35 -3.53
C ASN A 55 13.91 6.23 -2.59
N GLY A 56 12.74 5.66 -2.89
CA GLY A 56 12.21 4.52 -2.13
C GLY A 56 13.04 3.23 -2.27
N PRO A 57 12.78 2.22 -1.41
CA PRO A 57 13.45 0.92 -1.46
C PRO A 57 13.36 0.24 -2.83
N VAL A 58 14.38 -0.57 -3.13
CA VAL A 58 14.43 -1.40 -4.32
C VAL A 58 14.38 -2.86 -3.91
N LEU A 59 13.43 -3.60 -4.49
CA LEU A 59 13.31 -5.04 -4.33
C LEU A 59 13.99 -5.74 -5.51
N TRP A 60 14.81 -6.73 -5.18
CA TRP A 60 15.33 -7.71 -6.13
C TRP A 60 14.69 -9.05 -5.82
N VAL A 61 13.86 -9.54 -6.74
CA VAL A 61 13.03 -10.72 -6.57
C VAL A 61 13.55 -11.84 -7.47
N ARG A 62 13.92 -12.97 -6.88
CA ARG A 62 14.20 -14.20 -7.61
C ARG A 62 13.02 -15.15 -7.43
N PHE A 63 12.29 -15.36 -8.51
CA PHE A 63 11.17 -16.28 -8.54
C PHE A 63 11.63 -17.73 -8.50
N GLU A 64 10.76 -18.60 -8.00
CA GLU A 64 10.93 -20.05 -8.03
C GLU A 64 11.31 -20.55 -9.43
N GLY A 65 12.37 -21.34 -9.53
CA GLY A 65 12.88 -21.88 -10.80
C GLY A 65 13.63 -20.87 -11.69
N GLN A 66 13.69 -19.59 -11.34
CA GLN A 66 14.40 -18.58 -12.12
C GLN A 66 15.80 -18.28 -11.56
N LYS A 67 16.76 -18.05 -12.47
CA LYS A 67 18.14 -17.65 -12.11
C LYS A 67 18.30 -16.13 -11.97
N ASN A 68 17.51 -15.37 -12.74
CA ASN A 68 17.63 -13.92 -12.81
C ASN A 68 16.78 -13.22 -11.75
N TYR A 69 17.22 -12.04 -11.35
CA TYR A 69 16.48 -11.17 -10.44
C TYR A 69 15.64 -10.17 -11.22
N TYR A 70 14.36 -10.09 -10.87
CA TYR A 70 13.47 -9.00 -11.26
C TYR A 70 13.61 -7.83 -10.30
N LYS A 71 13.62 -6.60 -10.83
CA LYS A 71 13.74 -5.37 -10.04
C LYS A 71 12.38 -4.69 -9.90
N ALA A 72 11.94 -4.41 -8.68
CA ALA A 72 10.75 -3.61 -8.40
C ALA A 72 11.13 -2.42 -7.51
N LYS A 73 10.54 -1.24 -7.75
CA LYS A 73 10.75 -0.05 -6.94
C LYS A 73 9.56 0.16 -6.01
N VAL A 74 9.82 0.48 -4.76
CA VAL A 74 8.80 0.91 -3.79
C VAL A 74 8.57 2.41 -3.98
N ASP A 75 7.52 2.74 -4.70
CA ASP A 75 7.08 4.10 -5.02
C ASP A 75 5.92 4.57 -4.16
N LYS A 76 5.30 3.67 -3.37
CA LYS A 76 4.12 3.94 -2.56
C LYS A 76 4.37 3.66 -1.08
N LYS A 77 3.59 4.33 -0.22
CA LYS A 77 3.64 4.14 1.24
C LYS A 77 3.36 2.69 1.65
N GLU A 78 2.45 2.03 0.92
CA GLU A 78 2.19 0.60 1.05
C GLU A 78 2.61 -0.11 -0.24
N PHE A 79 3.53 -1.05 -0.13
CA PHE A 79 3.92 -1.91 -1.24
C PHE A 79 3.50 -3.34 -0.94
N ARG A 80 2.47 -3.81 -1.65
CA ARG A 80 1.82 -5.10 -1.42
C ARG A 80 2.49 -6.19 -2.25
N ILE A 81 2.74 -7.32 -1.60
CA ILE A 81 3.35 -8.52 -2.18
C ILE A 81 2.38 -9.68 -1.99
N GLY A 82 2.09 -10.42 -3.06
CA GLY A 82 1.22 -11.59 -2.98
C GLY A 82 0.94 -12.18 -4.35
N ARG A 83 0.05 -13.17 -4.41
CA ARG A 83 -0.37 -13.82 -5.67
C ARG A 83 -1.41 -13.00 -6.43
N GLY A 84 -2.13 -12.13 -5.74
CA GLY A 84 -3.22 -11.35 -6.32
C GLY A 84 -2.76 -10.28 -7.31
N LYS A 85 -3.57 -10.06 -8.35
CA LYS A 85 -3.28 -9.06 -9.42
C LYS A 85 -3.30 -7.61 -8.93
N LYS A 86 -3.92 -7.35 -7.76
CA LYS A 86 -4.01 -6.01 -7.16
C LYS A 86 -2.77 -5.65 -6.31
N ASN A 87 -1.81 -6.56 -6.18
CA ASN A 87 -0.57 -6.30 -5.46
C ASN A 87 0.44 -5.55 -6.34
N ASN A 88 1.30 -4.75 -5.73
CA ASN A 88 2.38 -4.05 -6.42
C ASN A 88 3.41 -5.04 -6.98
N LEU A 89 3.69 -6.11 -6.23
CA LEU A 89 4.47 -7.26 -6.68
C LEU A 89 3.59 -8.51 -6.66
N SER A 90 3.25 -8.99 -7.86
CA SER A 90 2.52 -10.24 -8.05
C SER A 90 3.49 -11.41 -8.23
N ILE A 91 3.36 -12.43 -7.40
CA ILE A 91 4.18 -13.65 -7.44
C ILE A 91 3.27 -14.84 -7.72
N SER A 92 3.39 -15.45 -8.91
CA SER A 92 2.55 -16.59 -9.31
C SER A 92 3.09 -17.92 -8.75
N SER A 93 3.13 -18.07 -7.43
CA SER A 93 3.47 -19.34 -6.77
C SER A 93 2.36 -19.79 -5.82
N LYS A 94 2.19 -21.11 -5.69
CA LYS A 94 1.17 -21.71 -4.81
C LYS A 94 1.49 -21.51 -3.34
N THR A 95 2.77 -21.32 -2.98
CA THR A 95 3.21 -21.04 -1.61
C THR A 95 2.97 -19.58 -1.21
N VAL A 96 2.55 -18.73 -2.15
CA VAL A 96 2.25 -17.31 -1.92
C VAL A 96 0.74 -17.13 -1.80
N GLU A 97 0.31 -16.42 -0.76
CA GLU A 97 -1.10 -16.11 -0.54
C GLU A 97 -1.53 -14.89 -1.35
N GLU A 98 -2.85 -14.71 -1.50
CA GLU A 98 -3.42 -13.61 -2.30
C GLU A 98 -2.87 -12.25 -1.87
N LYS A 99 -2.78 -12.02 -0.56
CA LYS A 99 -2.06 -10.91 0.08
C LYS A 99 -1.10 -11.53 1.09
N HIS A 100 0.19 -11.57 0.76
CA HIS A 100 1.16 -12.29 1.55
C HIS A 100 1.96 -11.37 2.48
N ALA A 101 2.54 -10.29 1.96
CA ALA A 101 3.30 -9.33 2.79
C ALA A 101 3.06 -7.90 2.33
N ILE A 102 3.30 -6.93 3.21
CA ILE A 102 3.31 -5.50 2.87
C ILE A 102 4.57 -4.87 3.43
N ILE A 103 5.25 -4.07 2.60
CA ILE A 103 6.27 -3.13 3.05
C ILE A 103 5.60 -1.77 3.29
N TYR A 104 5.71 -1.25 4.50
CA TYR A 104 5.18 0.05 4.92
C TYR A 104 6.30 1.09 5.05
N LYS A 105 6.11 2.29 4.49
CA LYS A 105 6.82 3.51 4.93
C LYS A 105 6.14 4.01 6.21
N ARG A 106 6.83 3.91 7.34
CA ARG A 106 6.38 4.34 8.67
C ARG A 106 7.11 5.62 9.09
N GLN A 107 6.47 6.38 9.96
CA GLN A 107 7.07 7.54 10.61
C GLN A 107 6.88 7.40 12.13
N LYS A 108 7.96 7.61 12.89
CA LYS A 108 7.93 7.71 14.35
C LYS A 108 8.71 8.95 14.76
N GLY A 109 8.01 9.96 15.24
CA GLY A 109 8.60 11.29 15.48
C GLY A 109 9.11 11.91 14.17
N SER A 110 10.36 12.34 14.18
CA SER A 110 11.07 12.88 13.02
C SER A 110 11.72 11.82 12.13
N SER A 111 11.66 10.53 12.50
CA SER A 111 12.35 9.47 11.75
C SER A 111 11.38 8.69 10.86
N VAL A 112 11.73 8.56 9.59
CA VAL A 112 11.07 7.68 8.62
C VAL A 112 11.83 6.36 8.51
N PHE A 113 11.11 5.24 8.52
CA PHE A 113 11.68 3.91 8.33
C PHE A 113 10.74 3.00 7.54
N TYR A 114 11.25 1.85 7.11
CA TYR A 114 10.45 0.83 6.44
C TYR A 114 10.29 -0.40 7.32
N GLU A 115 9.14 -1.05 7.18
CA GLU A 115 8.78 -2.26 7.93
C GLU A 115 8.15 -3.27 6.97
N LEU A 116 8.57 -4.53 7.02
CA LEU A 116 7.89 -5.63 6.32
C LEU A 116 7.00 -6.34 7.31
N VAL A 117 5.72 -6.48 6.97
CA VAL A 117 4.71 -7.18 7.78
C VAL A 117 4.15 -8.35 6.99
N ASN A 118 4.12 -9.53 7.59
CA ASN A 118 3.48 -10.71 7.01
C ASN A 118 1.95 -10.65 7.23
N TYR A 119 1.17 -10.90 6.19
CA TYR A 119 -0.29 -10.99 6.20
C TYR A 119 -0.81 -12.35 5.73
N ALA A 120 0.08 -13.28 5.40
CA ALA A 120 -0.28 -14.65 5.11
C ALA A 120 -0.67 -15.38 6.40
N LYS A 121 -1.80 -16.09 6.35
CA LYS A 121 -2.35 -16.81 7.51
C LYS A 121 -1.72 -18.19 7.69
N SER A 122 -1.31 -18.80 6.58
CA SER A 122 -0.84 -20.18 6.53
C SER A 122 0.65 -20.26 6.32
N ASN A 123 1.23 -19.38 5.49
CA ASN A 123 2.64 -19.44 5.12
C ASN A 123 3.43 -18.28 5.75
N PRO A 124 4.49 -18.54 6.51
CA PRO A 124 5.30 -17.47 7.10
C PRO A 124 6.22 -16.81 6.06
N VAL A 125 6.77 -15.66 6.45
CA VAL A 125 7.94 -15.07 5.79
C VAL A 125 9.17 -15.43 6.59
N GLU A 126 10.15 -16.08 5.97
CA GLU A 126 11.43 -16.38 6.62
C GLU A 126 12.43 -15.25 6.36
N TYR A 127 13.23 -14.89 7.36
CA TYR A 127 14.24 -13.86 7.26
C TYR A 127 15.45 -14.18 8.14
N TYR A 128 16.61 -13.61 7.80
CA TYR A 128 17.82 -13.77 8.60
C TYR A 128 17.90 -12.69 9.69
N ASN A 129 17.77 -13.08 10.95
CA ASN A 129 17.94 -12.19 12.08
C ASN A 129 19.44 -11.96 12.35
N LYS A 130 19.95 -10.80 11.96
CA LYS A 130 21.37 -10.44 12.10
C LYS A 130 21.84 -10.34 13.56
N GLN A 131 20.94 -10.04 14.52
CA GLN A 131 21.32 -9.92 15.93
C GLN A 131 21.56 -11.29 16.55
N LYS A 132 20.72 -12.27 16.19
CA LYS A 132 20.80 -13.64 16.72
C LYS A 132 21.60 -14.59 15.82
N GLN A 133 21.95 -14.17 14.61
CA GLN A 133 22.64 -14.96 13.59
C GLN A 133 21.89 -16.26 13.22
N VAL A 134 20.55 -16.21 13.19
CA VAL A 134 19.68 -17.34 12.85
C VAL A 134 18.55 -16.92 11.93
N TYR A 135 18.00 -17.86 11.18
CA TYR A 135 16.76 -17.65 10.43
C TYR A 135 15.55 -17.73 11.36
N GLU A 136 14.64 -16.78 11.20
CA GLU A 136 13.40 -16.68 11.96
C GLU A 136 12.20 -16.56 11.00
N TYR A 137 11.02 -16.86 11.52
CA TYR A 137 9.76 -16.81 10.78
C TYR A 137 8.88 -15.67 11.32
N LEU A 138 8.36 -14.85 10.41
CA LEU A 138 7.31 -13.89 10.70
C LEU A 138 5.96 -14.58 10.48
N GLY A 139 5.18 -14.73 11.54
CA GLY A 139 3.82 -15.26 11.50
C GLY A 139 2.81 -14.22 11.03
N TYR A 140 1.52 -14.53 11.14
CA TYR A 140 0.46 -13.64 10.70
C TYR A 140 0.45 -12.32 11.51
N LYS A 141 0.59 -11.20 10.80
CA LYS A 141 0.72 -9.82 11.32
C LYS A 141 2.00 -9.51 12.08
N ASP A 142 2.97 -10.42 12.08
CA ASP A 142 4.30 -10.11 12.59
C ASP A 142 5.06 -9.25 11.58
N GLY A 143 5.87 -8.33 12.10
CA GLY A 143 6.64 -7.41 11.28
C GLY A 143 8.05 -7.19 11.79
N VAL A 144 8.94 -6.84 10.87
CA VAL A 144 10.32 -6.49 11.18
C VAL A 144 10.67 -5.16 10.52
N LYS A 145 11.36 -4.30 11.29
CA LYS A 145 11.92 -3.06 10.78
C LYS A 145 13.06 -3.40 9.81
N LEU A 146 12.98 -2.83 8.62
CA LEU A 146 13.96 -3.07 7.57
C LEU A 146 15.24 -2.26 7.79
N ASP A 147 16.36 -2.90 7.52
CA ASP A 147 17.70 -2.31 7.50
C ASP A 147 18.15 -2.00 6.04
N ALA A 148 19.37 -1.48 5.85
CA ALA A 148 19.92 -1.09 4.55
C ALA A 148 19.77 -2.17 3.47
N ARG A 149 19.97 -3.44 3.85
CA ARG A 149 19.82 -4.57 2.96
C ARG A 149 19.44 -5.82 3.74
N GLU A 150 18.34 -6.44 3.33
CA GLU A 150 17.79 -7.64 3.95
C GLU A 150 17.23 -8.60 2.91
N ALA A 151 17.26 -9.89 3.25
CA ALA A 151 16.73 -10.96 2.41
C ALA A 151 15.60 -11.68 3.14
N PHE A 152 14.50 -11.85 2.43
CA PHE A 152 13.31 -12.55 2.86
C PHE A 152 13.02 -13.71 1.92
N TYR A 153 12.43 -14.76 2.45
CA TYR A 153 11.98 -15.91 1.69
C TYR A 153 10.48 -16.10 1.87
N ILE A 154 9.79 -16.26 0.74
CA ILE A 154 8.36 -16.53 0.69
C ILE A 154 8.16 -17.80 -0.13
N GLY A 155 8.00 -18.93 0.57
CA GLY A 155 8.17 -20.26 -0.03
C GLY A 155 9.53 -20.35 -0.74
N ASN A 156 9.52 -20.70 -2.02
CA ASN A 156 10.74 -20.86 -2.82
C ASN A 156 11.24 -19.56 -3.49
N ASN A 157 10.61 -18.41 -3.18
CA ASN A 157 10.96 -17.12 -3.77
C ASN A 157 11.87 -16.34 -2.81
N LYS A 158 12.91 -15.70 -3.34
CA LYS A 158 13.82 -14.85 -2.57
C LYS A 158 13.59 -13.40 -2.91
N ILE A 159 13.38 -12.56 -1.90
CA ILE A 159 13.20 -11.12 -2.03
C ILE A 159 14.32 -10.44 -1.28
N ILE A 160 15.15 -9.66 -1.97
CA ILE A 160 16.17 -8.81 -1.34
C ILE A 160 15.64 -7.38 -1.37
N VAL A 161 15.46 -6.77 -0.21
CA VAL A 161 15.12 -5.36 -0.09
C VAL A 161 16.41 -4.57 0.12
N SER A 162 16.62 -3.53 -0.66
CA SER A 162 17.73 -2.59 -0.53
C SER A 162 17.15 -1.20 -0.30
N ILE A 163 17.48 -0.60 0.84
CA ILE A 163 17.05 0.74 1.20
C ILE A 163 18.23 1.68 0.98
N PRO A 164 18.13 2.67 0.07
CA PRO A 164 19.23 3.59 -0.20
C PRO A 164 19.55 4.48 1.00
N VAL A 165 18.53 4.83 1.81
CA VAL A 165 18.68 5.64 3.03
C VAL A 165 17.87 4.99 4.15
N ILE A 166 18.57 4.39 5.13
CA ILE A 166 17.99 3.57 6.21
C ILE A 166 17.00 4.38 7.07
N THR A 167 17.34 5.64 7.34
CA THR A 167 16.51 6.59 8.09
C THR A 167 16.81 7.98 7.58
N HIS A 168 15.78 8.75 7.25
CA HIS A 168 15.91 10.17 6.94
C HIS A 168 14.90 10.97 7.77
N SER A 169 15.29 12.20 8.06
CA SER A 169 14.36 13.23 8.52
C SER A 169 13.55 13.71 7.33
N PRO A 170 12.22 13.87 7.45
CA PRO A 170 11.43 14.49 6.42
C PRO A 170 12.03 15.85 6.04
N THR A 171 12.32 16.09 4.76
CA THR A 171 12.69 17.43 4.30
C THR A 171 11.44 18.32 4.24
N PHE A 172 11.58 19.64 4.22
CA PHE A 172 10.45 20.57 4.07
C PHE A 172 9.49 20.20 2.91
N THR A 173 10.01 19.57 1.86
CA THR A 173 9.27 19.05 0.70
C THR A 173 8.45 17.78 0.97
N GLU A 174 8.74 17.04 2.05
CA GLU A 174 7.99 15.85 2.48
C GLU A 174 6.91 16.18 3.53
N TYR A 175 6.94 17.39 4.12
CA TYR A 175 5.85 17.95 4.91
C TYR A 175 4.74 18.46 4.00
N VAL A 176 4.02 17.58 3.32
CA VAL A 176 2.71 17.96 2.75
C VAL A 176 1.67 17.86 3.86
N GLY A 177 1.75 18.77 4.82
CA GLY A 177 0.78 18.99 5.87
C GLY A 177 0.05 20.31 5.61
N PHE A 178 -1.26 20.23 5.45
CA PHE A 178 -2.17 21.36 5.21
C PHE A 178 -1.79 22.60 6.02
N ASN A 179 -1.42 23.69 5.33
CA ASN A 179 -1.52 25.02 5.90
C ASN A 179 -3.01 25.29 6.15
N ARG A 180 -3.45 25.13 7.40
CA ARG A 180 -4.51 26.01 7.89
C ARG A 180 -3.87 27.39 7.99
N ASP A 181 -4.52 28.35 7.35
CA ASP A 181 -4.17 29.77 7.33
C ASP A 181 -3.20 30.12 6.18
N GLY A 182 -3.80 30.59 5.09
CA GLY A 182 -3.17 30.90 3.81
C GLY A 182 -2.31 32.16 3.84
N GLU A 183 -1.16 32.10 4.52
CA GLU A 183 -0.06 33.04 4.29
C GLU A 183 1.19 32.26 3.86
N ILE A 184 1.54 32.39 2.58
CA ILE A 184 2.88 32.03 2.10
C ILE A 184 3.79 33.16 2.55
N LYS A 185 4.52 32.95 3.65
CA LYS A 185 5.76 33.71 3.88
C LYS A 185 6.87 33.02 3.10
N GLU A 186 7.28 33.63 2.00
CA GLU A 186 8.55 33.32 1.35
C GLU A 186 9.66 33.56 2.37
N HIS A 187 10.12 32.48 3.02
CA HIS A 187 11.42 32.52 3.67
C HIS A 187 12.48 32.43 2.59
N SER A 188 13.05 33.59 2.26
CA SER A 188 14.30 33.76 1.54
C SER A 188 15.41 32.97 2.24
N GLY A 189 15.66 31.76 1.76
CA GLY A 189 16.76 30.91 2.19
C GLY A 189 18.10 31.46 1.70
N SER A 190 18.74 32.27 2.53
CA SER A 190 20.18 32.50 2.51
C SER A 190 20.91 31.29 3.10
N GLY A 191 21.94 30.81 2.41
CA GLY A 191 22.98 29.97 3.00
C GLY A 191 22.89 28.48 2.66
N ALA A 192 23.43 28.10 1.51
CA ALA A 192 23.87 26.74 1.27
C ALA A 192 25.14 26.47 2.10
N GLU A 193 25.03 25.67 3.16
CA GLU A 193 26.18 24.98 3.75
C GLU A 193 26.16 23.52 3.28
N GLN A 194 27.04 23.21 2.34
CA GLN A 194 27.44 21.84 2.03
C GLN A 194 28.12 21.21 3.24
N PRO A 195 27.75 19.98 3.66
CA PRO A 195 28.67 19.14 4.40
C PRO A 195 29.64 18.48 3.41
N SER A 196 30.88 18.95 3.43
CA SER A 196 32.04 18.28 2.88
C SER A 196 32.29 16.98 3.64
N ASP A 197 32.18 15.82 2.97
CA ASP A 197 33.07 14.68 3.17
C ASP A 197 32.75 13.59 2.13
N THR A 198 33.35 13.72 0.95
CA THR A 198 33.44 12.64 -0.03
C THR A 198 34.71 11.85 0.27
N GLN A 199 34.63 10.78 1.07
CA GLN A 199 35.69 9.77 1.07
C GLN A 199 35.53 8.88 -0.16
N VAL A 200 36.38 9.15 -1.15
CA VAL A 200 36.59 8.36 -2.36
C VAL A 200 37.17 6.99 -1.95
N PHE A 201 36.38 5.93 -2.07
CA PHE A 201 36.90 4.56 -1.94
C PHE A 201 37.54 4.15 -3.28
N GLN A 202 38.88 4.24 -3.37
CA GLN A 202 39.63 3.67 -4.49
C GLN A 202 39.60 2.14 -4.43
N ARG A 203 39.05 1.51 -5.47
CA ARG A 203 39.31 0.10 -5.80
C ARG A 203 40.47 0.06 -6.79
N ASN A 204 41.63 -0.44 -6.37
CA ASN A 204 42.68 -0.85 -7.30
C ASN A 204 42.95 -2.35 -7.19
N SER A 205 42.45 -3.05 -8.22
CA SER A 205 43.06 -4.12 -9.02
C SER A 205 43.89 -5.22 -8.34
N LEU A 206 43.35 -6.43 -8.45
CA LEU A 206 44.05 -7.71 -8.36
C LEU A 206 45.18 -7.78 -9.38
N LYS A 207 46.42 -7.98 -8.91
CA LYS A 207 47.51 -8.53 -9.74
C LYS A 207 47.44 -10.05 -9.69
N THR A 208 47.16 -10.64 -10.84
CA THR A 208 47.52 -12.00 -11.22
C THR A 208 49.04 -12.11 -11.31
N CYS A 209 49.63 -13.14 -10.70
CA CYS A 209 50.98 -13.60 -11.01
C CYS A 209 50.87 -14.90 -11.81
N VAL A 210 51.53 -14.92 -12.97
CA VAL A 210 52.06 -16.11 -13.65
C VAL A 210 53.48 -16.29 -13.13
#